data_AF-A0A973UF46-F1
#
_entry.id   AF-A0A973UF46-F1
#
_cell.length_a   1.000
_cell.length_b   1.000
_cell.length_c   1.000
_cell.angle_alpha   90.00
_cell.angle_beta   90.00
_cell.angle_gamma   90.00
#
_symmetry.space_group_name_H-M   'P 1'
#
loop_
_entity.id
_entity.type
_entity.pdbx_description
1 polymer ?
#
loop_
_entity_poly.entity_id
_entity_poly.type
_entity_poly.pdbx_seq_one_letter_code
_entity_poly.pdbx_strand_id
1 'polypeptide(L)'
;MPPTAPHPQTIDALPGVPVVDITAVGPGRTPIQQVMELMREHGPVLVRRLHGRDALFTADLDLVADLADEKRFAKHVGPALENVREFAADGLFTAYN
;
A
#
# COMPACT_ATOMS: atom_id res chain seq x y z
N MET A 1 -20.24 2.58 8.97
CA MET A 1 -20.09 3.79 8.13
C MET A 1 -19.26 3.38 6.92
N PRO A 2 -19.63 3.70 5.68
CA PRO A 2 -18.72 3.51 4.55
C PRO A 2 -17.48 4.40 4.79
N PRO A 3 -16.27 4.00 4.35
CA PRO A 3 -15.09 4.84 4.50
C PRO A 3 -15.31 6.20 3.81
N THR A 4 -15.19 7.29 4.56
CA THR A 4 -15.34 8.69 4.12
C THR A 4 -14.11 9.17 3.32
N ALA A 5 -13.00 8.44 3.37
CA ALA A 5 -11.83 8.78 2.59
C ALA A 5 -12.12 8.55 1.10
N PRO A 6 -11.95 9.56 0.22
CA PRO A 6 -12.06 9.34 -1.22
C PRO A 6 -11.12 8.21 -1.63
N HIS A 7 -11.60 7.32 -2.49
CA HIS A 7 -10.70 6.38 -3.15
C HIS A 7 -9.56 7.19 -3.80
N PRO A 8 -8.29 6.84 -3.56
CA PRO A 8 -7.19 7.54 -4.20
C PRO A 8 -7.41 7.54 -5.71
N GLN A 9 -7.30 8.71 -6.32
CA GLN A 9 -7.38 8.85 -7.77
C GLN A 9 -6.35 7.94 -8.43
N THR A 10 -6.71 7.34 -9.57
CA THR A 10 -5.94 6.30 -10.26
C THR A 10 -4.45 6.66 -10.31
N ILE A 11 -3.58 5.77 -9.82
CA ILE A 11 -2.16 6.07 -9.65
C ILE A 11 -1.41 6.20 -11.00
N ASP A 12 -2.09 5.92 -12.11
CA ASP A 12 -1.63 6.22 -13.48
C ASP A 12 -1.25 7.71 -13.68
N ALA A 13 -1.63 8.60 -12.76
CA ALA A 13 -1.31 10.02 -12.77
C ALA A 13 0.03 10.41 -12.12
N LEU A 14 0.80 9.50 -11.50
CA LEU A 14 2.11 9.82 -10.91
C LEU A 14 3.21 9.73 -11.99
N PRO A 15 3.66 10.86 -12.57
CA PRO A 15 4.62 10.83 -13.67
C PRO A 15 5.95 10.25 -13.17
N GLY A 16 6.45 9.22 -13.84
CA GLY A 16 7.73 8.60 -13.51
C GLY A 16 7.69 7.51 -12.44
N VAL A 17 6.52 7.20 -11.87
CA VAL A 17 6.36 6.03 -10.98
C VAL A 17 5.89 4.82 -11.79
N PRO A 18 6.65 3.72 -11.84
CA PRO A 18 6.25 2.51 -12.56
C PRO A 18 4.99 1.88 -11.96
N VAL A 19 4.06 1.45 -12.82
CA VAL A 19 2.90 0.64 -12.45
C VAL A 19 3.13 -0.79 -12.92
N VAL A 20 3.16 -1.73 -11.97
CA VAL A 20 3.32 -3.16 -12.21
C VAL A 20 2.00 -3.86 -11.91
N ASP A 21 1.30 -4.31 -12.95
CA ASP A 21 0.07 -5.08 -12.82
C ASP A 21 0.36 -6.57 -12.68
N ILE A 22 0.12 -7.11 -11.49
CA ILE A 22 0.32 -8.52 -11.16
C ILE A 22 -0.95 -9.35 -11.33
N THR A 23 -2.02 -8.83 -11.94
CA THR A 23 -3.31 -9.52 -12.06
C THR A 23 -3.19 -10.89 -12.72
N ALA A 24 -2.32 -11.04 -13.73
CA ALA A 24 -2.15 -12.30 -14.45
C ALA A 24 -1.45 -13.39 -13.62
N VAL A 25 -0.56 -13.00 -12.69
CA VAL A 25 0.31 -13.92 -11.93
C VAL A 25 -0.09 -14.04 -10.46
N GLY A 26 -0.85 -13.07 -9.97
CA GLY A 26 -1.21 -12.92 -8.57
C GLY A 26 -0.02 -12.59 -7.66
N PRO A 27 -0.28 -12.43 -6.35
CA PRO A 27 0.73 -12.07 -5.36
C PRO A 27 1.65 -13.26 -4.96
N GLY A 28 1.38 -14.47 -5.46
CA GLY A 28 2.12 -15.68 -5.12
C GLY A 28 2.01 -16.10 -3.65
N ARG A 29 2.90 -17.01 -3.23
CA ARG A 29 2.99 -17.49 -1.82
C ARG A 29 3.82 -16.58 -0.92
N THR A 30 4.62 -15.72 -1.53
CA THR A 30 5.64 -14.88 -0.87
C THR A 30 5.46 -13.43 -1.34
N PRO A 31 4.33 -12.79 -1.00
CA PRO A 31 3.89 -11.53 -1.61
C PRO A 31 4.80 -10.34 -1.32
N ILE A 32 5.48 -10.35 -0.16
CA ILE A 32 6.45 -9.31 0.19
C ILE A 32 7.74 -9.51 -0.61
N GLN A 33 8.22 -10.74 -0.73
CA GLN A 33 9.41 -11.06 -1.52
C GLN A 33 9.21 -10.70 -3.00
N GLN A 34 8.01 -10.97 -3.55
CA GLN A 34 7.66 -10.56 -4.92
C GLN A 34 7.76 -9.04 -5.09
N VAL A 35 7.26 -8.24 -4.14
CA VAL A 35 7.42 -6.77 -4.20
C VAL A 35 8.88 -6.36 -4.11
N MET A 36 9.67 -6.99 -3.24
CA MET A 36 11.10 -6.71 -3.12
C MET A 36 11.84 -7.00 -4.43
N GLU A 37 11.44 -8.04 -5.18
CA GLU A 37 11.97 -8.32 -6.53
C GLU A 37 11.60 -7.22 -7.51
N LEU A 38 10.32 -6.82 -7.55
CA LEU A 38 9.86 -5.72 -8.41
C LEU A 38 10.58 -4.39 -8.10
N MET A 39 10.88 -4.11 -6.83
CA MET A 39 11.62 -2.90 -6.43
C MET A 39 13.10 -2.94 -6.85
N ARG A 40 13.71 -4.12 -6.94
CA ARG A 40 15.06 -4.24 -7.49
C ARG A 40 15.08 -3.99 -9.01
N GLU A 41 14.01 -4.31 -9.70
CA GLU A 41 13.88 -4.12 -11.15
C GLU A 41 13.48 -2.68 -11.53
N HIS A 42 12.45 -2.15 -10.86
CA HIS A 42 11.81 -0.88 -11.26
C HIS A 42 12.22 0.31 -10.40
N GLY A 43 13.03 0.10 -9.36
CA GLY A 43 13.47 1.12 -8.44
C GLY A 43 12.69 1.16 -7.14
N PRO A 44 13.07 2.07 -6.21
CA PRO A 44 12.61 2.02 -4.84
C PRO A 44 11.17 2.55 -4.64
N VAL A 45 10.51 3.03 -5.69
CA VAL A 45 9.11 3.47 -5.66
C VAL A 45 8.37 2.85 -6.84
N LEU A 46 7.30 2.11 -6.56
CA LEU A 46 6.46 1.52 -7.60
C LEU A 46 5.02 1.37 -7.11
N VAL A 47 4.11 1.28 -8.06
CA VAL A 47 2.72 0.92 -7.83
C VAL A 47 2.52 -0.53 -8.21
N ARG A 48 1.99 -1.33 -7.30
CA ARG A 48 1.54 -2.69 -7.61
C ARG A 48 0.03 -2.70 -7.78
N ARG A 49 -0.43 -3.09 -8.97
CA ARG A 49 -1.85 -3.24 -9.31
C ARG A 49 -2.28 -4.70 -9.24
N LEU A 50 -3.40 -4.97 -8.58
CA LEU A 50 -4.02 -6.30 -8.53
C LEU A 50 -5.54 -6.15 -8.65
N HIS A 51 -6.10 -6.63 -9.75
CA HIS A 51 -7.54 -6.50 -10.07
C HIS A 51 -8.03 -5.04 -9.96
N GLY A 52 -7.26 -4.10 -10.49
CA GLY A 52 -7.57 -2.67 -10.44
C GLY A 52 -7.38 -2.00 -9.07
N ARG A 53 -6.91 -2.73 -8.06
CA ARG A 53 -6.50 -2.14 -6.77
C ARG A 53 -5.02 -1.82 -6.81
N ASP A 54 -4.72 -0.55 -6.53
CA ASP A 54 -3.35 -0.06 -6.52
C ASP A 54 -2.82 0.07 -5.09
N ALA A 55 -1.57 -0.33 -4.90
CA ALA A 55 -0.80 -0.05 -3.70
C ALA A 55 0.56 0.54 -4.09
N LEU A 56 0.85 1.75 -3.61
CA LEU A 56 2.16 2.37 -3.72
C LEU A 56 3.09 1.73 -2.68
N PHE A 57 4.24 1.24 -3.13
CA PHE A 57 5.31 0.76 -2.29
C PHE A 57 6.51 1.70 -2.41
N THR A 58 7.15 1.99 -1.28
CA THR A 58 8.41 2.72 -1.23
C THR A 58 9.45 1.95 -0.39
N ALA A 59 10.71 2.00 -0.81
CA ALA A 59 11.88 1.45 -0.14
C ALA A 59 13.06 2.43 -0.14
N ASP A 60 12.81 3.70 -0.47
CA ASP A 60 13.80 4.78 -0.40
C ASP A 60 13.82 5.39 1.02
N LEU A 61 15.01 5.66 1.55
CA LEU A 61 15.16 6.14 2.93
C LEU A 61 14.55 7.54 3.11
N ASP A 62 14.80 8.45 2.19
CA ASP A 62 14.35 9.84 2.31
C ASP A 62 12.82 9.92 2.18
N LEU A 63 12.24 9.12 1.27
CA LEU A 63 10.79 9.01 1.15
C LEU A 63 10.14 8.33 2.35
N VAL A 64 10.75 7.29 2.92
CA VAL A 64 10.23 6.67 4.15
C VAL A 64 10.28 7.64 5.32
N ALA A 65 11.35 8.43 5.44
CA ALA A 65 11.43 9.49 6.45
C ALA A 65 10.38 10.58 6.24
N ASP A 66 10.11 10.96 4.98
CA ASP A 66 9.04 11.91 4.62
C ASP A 66 7.64 11.37 4.99
N LEU A 67 7.36 10.10 4.72
CA LEU A 67 6.11 9.43 5.08
C LEU A 67 5.90 9.29 6.59
N ALA A 68 6.95 9.41 7.39
CA ALA A 68 6.86 9.38 8.85
C ALA A 68 6.43 10.72 9.47
N ASP A 69 6.20 11.77 8.66
CA ASP A 69 5.66 13.04 9.14
C ASP A 69 4.17 12.92 9.50
N GLU A 70 3.90 12.76 10.79
CA GLU A 70 2.56 12.58 11.36
C GLU A 70 1.61 13.78 11.15
N LYS A 71 2.12 14.94 10.71
CA LYS A 71 1.26 16.09 10.34
C LYS A 71 0.65 15.93 8.95
N ARG A 72 1.24 15.09 8.10
CA ARG A 72 0.81 14.86 6.71
C ARG A 72 0.27 13.46 6.48
N PHE A 73 0.81 12.47 7.20
CA PHE A 73 0.46 11.06 7.05
C PHE A 73 -0.01 10.48 8.37
N ALA A 74 -0.89 9.49 8.29
CA ALA A 74 -1.37 8.74 9.44
C ALA A 74 -1.40 7.25 9.12
N LYS A 75 -1.39 6.40 10.16
CA LYS A 75 -1.53 4.96 9.99
C LYS A 75 -2.84 4.63 9.26
N HIS A 76 -2.73 3.80 8.23
CA HIS A 76 -3.85 3.25 7.50
C HIS A 76 -4.19 1.84 8.00
N VAL A 77 -5.46 1.59 8.31
CA VAL A 77 -5.99 0.24 8.57
C VAL A 77 -6.34 -0.39 7.23
N GLY A 78 -5.38 -1.11 6.65
CA GLY A 78 -5.55 -1.77 5.34
C GLY A 78 -6.34 -3.09 5.40
N PRO A 79 -6.65 -3.72 4.25
CA PRO A 79 -7.54 -4.87 4.17
C PRO A 79 -7.19 -6.05 5.09
N ALA A 80 -5.89 -6.32 5.29
CA ALA A 80 -5.45 -7.37 6.21
C ALA A 80 -5.77 -7.03 7.68
N LEU A 81 -5.63 -5.76 8.08
CA LEU A 81 -5.97 -5.31 9.43
C LEU A 81 -7.47 -5.19 9.64
N GLU A 82 -8.25 -4.90 8.59
CA GLU A 82 -9.72 -4.98 8.65
C GLU A 82 -10.20 -6.39 8.99
N ASN A 83 -9.60 -7.43 8.39
CA ASN A 83 -9.90 -8.82 8.75
C ASN A 83 -9.52 -9.14 10.21
N VAL A 84 -8.44 -8.56 10.72
CA VAL A 84 -8.03 -8.73 12.13
C VAL A 84 -8.99 -8.00 13.07
N ARG A 85 -9.49 -6.84 12.65
CA ARG A 85 -10.43 -6.00 13.40
C ARG A 85 -11.73 -6.72 13.69
N GLU A 86 -12.19 -7.63 12.83
CA GLU A 86 -13.39 -8.45 13.06
C GLU A 86 -13.38 -9.21 14.40
N PHE A 87 -12.21 -9.52 14.95
CA PHE A 87 -12.07 -10.15 16.27
C PHE A 87 -11.27 -9.33 17.29
N ALA A 88 -10.43 -8.38 16.85
CA ALA A 88 -9.66 -7.50 17.72
C ALA A 88 -10.36 -6.17 18.05
N ALA A 89 -11.46 -5.86 17.35
CA ALA A 89 -12.24 -4.63 17.45
C ALA A 89 -11.35 -3.37 17.46
N ASP A 90 -11.63 -2.43 18.36
CA ASP A 90 -10.88 -1.19 18.55
C ASP A 90 -9.64 -1.34 19.44
N GLY A 91 -9.02 -2.52 19.47
CA GLY A 91 -7.70 -2.67 20.07
C GLY A 91 -6.69 -1.73 19.42
N LEU A 92 -5.65 -1.33 20.17
CA LEU A 92 -4.62 -0.37 19.72
C LEU A 92 -4.01 -0.72 18.34
N PHE A 93 -4.00 -1.99 17.97
CA PHE A 93 -3.46 -2.46 16.69
C PHE A 93 -4.41 -2.25 15.50
N THR A 94 -5.73 -2.23 15.72
CA THR A 94 -6.77 -2.20 14.67
C THR A 94 -7.73 -1.02 14.77
N ALA A 95 -7.58 -0.16 15.79
CA ALA A 95 -8.26 1.12 15.88
C ALA A 95 -7.91 2.02 14.68
N TYR A 96 -8.90 2.78 14.21
CA TYR A 96 -8.70 3.85 13.24
C TYR A 96 -8.06 5.08 13.93
N ASN A 97 -7.40 5.92 13.15
CA ASN A 97 -6.95 7.26 13.58
C ASN A 97 -8.07 8.28 13.53
#